data_AF-A0A1M6SHK6-F1
#
_entry.id   AF-A0A1M6SHK6-F1
#
_cell.length_a   1.000
_cell.length_b   1.000
_cell.length_c   1.000
_cell.angle_alpha   90.00
_cell.angle_beta   90.00
_cell.angle_gamma   90.00
#
_symmetry.space_group_name_H-M   'P 1'
#
loop_
_entity.id
_entity.type
_entity.pdbx_description
1 polymer ?
#
loop_
_entity_poly.entity_id
_entity_poly.type
_entity_poly.pdbx_seq_one_letter_code
_entity_poly.pdbx_strand_id
1 'polypeptide(L)'
;MRTTTLFLIVFGIFLIALIFIDFMMIVSLLKTGDERRKLMVWKASFFTLLITVLGLVLDVITAVLQAEAMRNNPFIELSVIAMTYFLTLLYYKKRYGG
;
A
#
# COMPACT_ATOMS: atom_id res chain seq x y z
N MET A 1 12.68 -1.35 37.16
CA MET A 1 12.00 -2.15 36.12
C MET A 1 13.04 -2.94 35.34
N ARG A 2 12.78 -4.20 34.99
CA ARG A 2 13.70 -5.00 34.15
C ARG A 2 13.73 -4.40 32.73
N THR A 3 14.90 -4.40 32.09
CA THR A 3 15.10 -3.90 30.71
C THR A 3 14.15 -4.55 29.71
N THR A 4 13.85 -5.83 29.89
CA THR A 4 12.87 -6.58 29.09
C THR A 4 11.46 -6.02 29.21
N THR A 5 11.03 -5.62 30.41
CA THR A 5 9.72 -5.00 30.63
C THR A 5 9.64 -3.63 29.95
N LEU A 6 10.71 -2.83 30.01
CA LEU A 6 10.76 -1.54 29.32
C LEU A 6 10.69 -1.71 27.80
N PHE A 7 11.42 -2.68 27.25
CA PHE A 7 11.38 -3.02 25.82
C PHE A 7 9.97 -3.44 25.37
N LEU A 8 9.30 -4.31 26.12
CA LEU A 8 7.93 -4.75 25.80
C LEU A 8 6.93 -3.60 25.81
N ILE A 9 7.07 -2.64 26.74
CA ILE A 9 6.20 -1.46 26.79
C ILE A 9 6.41 -0.57 25.56
N VAL A 10 7.67 -0.28 25.20
CA VAL A 10 8.00 0.53 24.02
C VAL A 10 7.51 -0.16 22.74
N PHE A 11 7.72 -1.47 22.62
CA PHE A 11 7.24 -2.26 21.49
C PHE A 11 5.71 -2.25 21.39
N GLY A 12 5.01 -2.38 22.53
CA GLY A 12 3.55 -2.28 22.58
C GLY A 12 3.03 -0.92 22.10
N ILE A 13 3.66 0.19 22.54
CA ILE A 13 3.32 1.54 22.07
C ILE A 13 3.54 1.68 20.56
N PHE A 14 4.64 1.13 20.05
CA PHE A 14 4.94 1.13 18.62
C PHE A 14 3.86 0.41 17.80
N LEU A 15 3.39 -0.76 18.25
CA LEU A 15 2.31 -1.48 17.56
C LEU A 15 0.99 -0.69 17.55
N ILE A 16 0.64 -0.06 18.67
CA ILE A 16 -0.57 0.79 18.74
C ILE A 16 -0.45 1.96 17.76
N ALA A 17 0.73 2.57 17.66
CA ALA A 17 0.98 3.66 16.71
C ALA A 17 0.83 3.20 15.25
N LEU A 18 1.31 2.00 14.90
CA LEU A 18 1.13 1.44 13.55
C LEU A 18 -0.36 1.25 13.21
N ILE A 19 -1.11 0.59 14.10
CA ILE A 19 -2.55 0.37 13.91
C ILE A 19 -3.29 1.71 13.73
N PHE A 20 -2.88 2.72 14.50
CA PHE A 20 -3.47 4.05 14.41
C PHE A 20 -3.19 4.73 13.07
N ILE A 21 -1.96 4.60 12.54
CA ILE A 21 -1.59 5.11 11.22
C ILE A 21 -2.38 4.39 10.11
N ASP A 22 -2.51 3.07 10.19
CA ASP A 22 -3.30 2.28 9.24
C ASP A 22 -4.76 2.72 9.23
N PHE A 23 -5.34 2.90 10.42
CA PHE A 23 -6.71 3.41 10.56
C PHE A 23 -6.86 4.81 9.95
N MET A 24 -5.92 5.73 10.21
CA MET A 24 -5.93 7.06 9.60
C MET A 24 -5.87 7.01 8.08
N MET A 25 -5.06 6.12 7.50
CA MET A 25 -4.97 5.95 6.06
C MET A 25 -6.34 5.59 5.48
N ILE A 26 -7.03 4.59 6.05
CA ILE A 26 -8.36 4.16 5.59
C ILE A 26 -9.36 5.33 5.68
N VAL A 27 -9.40 6.02 6.81
CA VAL A 27 -10.28 7.19 7.00
C VAL A 27 -9.99 8.29 5.98
N SER A 28 -8.72 8.50 5.62
CA SER A 28 -8.32 9.52 4.64
C SER A 28 -8.83 9.21 3.23
N LEU A 29 -8.82 7.93 2.84
CA LEU A 29 -9.31 7.46 1.54
C LEU A 29 -10.83 7.57 1.42
N LEU A 30 -11.55 7.29 2.52
CA LEU A 30 -13.02 7.32 2.54
C LEU A 30 -13.60 8.74 2.60
N LYS A 31 -12.87 9.70 3.18
CA LYS A 31 -13.40 11.04 3.44
C LYS A 31 -13.32 11.94 2.19
N THR A 32 -14.42 11.98 1.44
CA THR A 32 -14.67 12.82 0.26
C THR A 32 -15.04 14.26 0.67
N GLY A 33 -14.04 15.11 0.94
CA GLY A 33 -14.21 16.53 1.25
C GLY A 33 -13.96 17.47 0.07
N ASP A 34 -13.27 18.59 0.33
CA ASP A 34 -12.88 19.59 -0.68
C ASP A 34 -12.04 18.99 -1.83
N GLU A 35 -12.18 19.56 -3.03
CA GLU A 35 -11.44 19.12 -4.22
C GLU A 35 -9.91 19.13 -4.01
N ARG A 36 -9.38 20.15 -3.31
CA ARG A 36 -7.95 20.23 -2.97
C ARG A 36 -7.50 19.05 -2.10
N ARG A 37 -8.33 18.66 -1.13
CA ARG A 37 -8.04 17.53 -0.24
C ARG A 37 -8.09 16.21 -1.00
N LYS A 38 -9.05 16.05 -1.92
CA LYS A 38 -9.11 14.89 -2.82
C LYS A 38 -7.85 14.78 -3.68
N LEU A 39 -7.39 15.90 -4.26
CA LEU A 39 -6.17 15.92 -5.06
C LEU A 39 -4.94 15.47 -4.26
N MET A 40 -4.79 15.96 -3.02
CA MET A 40 -3.69 15.55 -2.15
C MET A 40 -3.74 14.05 -1.84
N VAL A 41 -4.92 13.53 -1.46
CA VAL A 41 -5.11 12.10 -1.18
C VAL A 41 -4.80 11.27 -2.42
N TRP A 42 -5.28 11.66 -3.60
CA TRP A 42 -5.01 10.92 -4.84
C TRP A 42 -3.53 10.93 -5.23
N LYS A 43 -2.81 12.04 -5.01
CA LYS A 43 -1.35 12.06 -5.20
C LYS A 43 -0.64 11.09 -4.25
N ALA A 44 -1.02 11.09 -2.97
CA ALA A 44 -0.47 10.16 -1.99
C ALA A 44 -0.80 8.70 -2.36
N SER A 45 -2.03 8.41 -2.77
CA SER A 45 -2.45 7.09 -3.25
C SER A 45 -1.68 6.63 -4.49
N PHE A 46 -1.40 7.53 -5.43
CA PHE A 46 -0.60 7.21 -6.61
C PHE A 46 0.85 6.87 -6.23
N PHE A 47 1.49 7.67 -5.37
CA PHE A 47 2.85 7.39 -4.92
C PHE A 47 2.96 6.11 -4.09
N THR A 48 1.99 5.86 -3.21
CA THR A 48 1.95 4.60 -2.43
C THR A 48 1.78 3.39 -3.34
N LEU A 49 0.90 3.46 -4.34
CA LEU A 49 0.78 2.40 -5.36
C LEU A 49 2.09 2.20 -6.12
N LEU A 50 2.72 3.29 -6.57
CA LEU A 50 3.99 3.23 -7.31
C LEU A 50 5.10 2.56 -6.49
N ILE A 51 5.31 3.00 -5.25
CA ILE A 51 6.34 2.44 -4.36
C ILE A 51 6.04 0.96 -4.07
N THR A 52 4.78 0.61 -3.82
CA THR A 52 4.39 -0.78 -3.56
C THR A 52 4.65 -1.68 -4.78
N VAL A 53 4.29 -1.22 -5.98
CA VAL A 53 4.55 -1.96 -7.23
C VAL A 53 6.05 -2.12 -7.48
N LEU A 54 6.85 -1.08 -7.25
CA LEU A 54 8.30 -1.18 -7.35
C LEU A 54 8.89 -2.19 -6.35
N GLY A 55 8.39 -2.21 -5.11
CA GLY A 55 8.76 -3.21 -4.12
C GLY A 55 8.47 -4.64 -4.59
N LEU A 56 7.25 -4.88 -5.07
CA LEU A 56 6.86 -6.20 -5.60
C LEU A 56 7.69 -6.63 -6.82
N VAL A 57 8.09 -5.68 -7.69
CA VAL A 57 9.00 -5.97 -8.81
C VAL A 57 10.37 -6.40 -8.30
N LEU A 58 10.91 -5.72 -7.27
CA LEU A 58 12.17 -6.12 -6.65
C LEU A 58 12.05 -7.51 -6.02
N ASP A 59 10.93 -7.79 -5.33
CA ASP A 59 10.68 -9.09 -4.71
C ASP A 59 10.69 -10.22 -5.75
N VAL A 60 10.03 -10.03 -6.90
CA VAL A 60 10.08 -10.97 -8.04
C VAL A 60 11.52 -11.19 -8.49
N ILE A 61 12.29 -10.11 -8.67
CA ILE A 61 13.70 -10.21 -9.12
C ILE A 61 14.51 -11.02 -8.12
N THR A 62 14.43 -10.69 -6.82
CA THR A 62 15.16 -11.42 -5.78
C THR A 62 14.77 -12.89 -5.71
N ALA A 63 13.49 -13.20 -5.84
CA ALA A 63 13.04 -14.59 -5.79
C ALA A 63 13.49 -15.42 -7.00
N VAL A 64 13.52 -14.82 -8.19
CA VAL A 64 14.08 -15.46 -9.39
C VAL A 64 15.58 -15.71 -9.21
N LEU A 65 16.32 -14.76 -8.65
CA LEU A 65 17.76 -14.90 -8.41
C LEU A 65 18.09 -15.94 -7.33
N GLN A 66 17.27 -16.05 -6.29
CA GLN A 66 17.51 -16.94 -5.15
C GLN A 66 16.88 -18.34 -5.35
N ALA A 67 16.08 -18.54 -6.41
CA ALA A 67 15.35 -19.78 -6.68
C ALA A 67 14.52 -20.30 -5.49
N GLU A 68 14.01 -19.37 -4.68
CA GLU A 68 13.23 -19.71 -3.48
C GLU A 68 11.77 -20.02 -3.82
N ALA A 69 11.21 -21.00 -3.09
CA ALA A 69 9.78 -21.27 -3.13
C ALA A 69 9.03 -20.12 -2.46
N MET A 70 8.48 -19.20 -3.26
CA MET A 70 7.71 -18.08 -2.77
C MET A 70 6.36 -18.53 -2.21
N ARG A 71 6.17 -18.41 -0.89
CA ARG A 71 4.90 -18.71 -0.21
C ARG A 71 3.76 -17.77 -0.65
N ASN A 72 4.07 -16.48 -0.81
CA ASN A 72 3.21 -15.51 -1.49
C ASN A 72 3.90 -15.10 -2.79
N ASN A 73 3.24 -15.26 -3.93
CA ASN A 73 3.86 -14.99 -5.22
C ASN A 73 3.63 -13.52 -5.64
N PRO A 74 4.66 -12.65 -5.58
CA PRO A 74 4.56 -11.23 -5.92
C PRO A 74 4.21 -11.01 -7.40
N PHE A 75 4.45 -11.98 -8.29
CA PHE A 75 4.02 -11.90 -9.70
C PHE A 75 2.49 -11.95 -9.84
N ILE A 76 1.82 -12.78 -9.03
CA ILE A 76 0.36 -12.86 -8.99
C ILE A 76 -0.20 -11.53 -8.46
N GLU A 77 0.37 -10.99 -7.40
CA GLU A 77 -0.03 -9.69 -6.83
C GLU A 77 0.14 -8.56 -7.85
N LEU A 78 1.28 -8.48 -8.55
CA LEU A 78 1.50 -7.52 -9.63
C LEU A 78 0.45 -7.63 -10.74
N SER A 79 0.09 -8.87 -11.13
CA SER A 79 -0.90 -9.12 -12.18
C SER A 79 -2.29 -8.62 -11.77
N VAL A 80 -2.70 -8.90 -10.52
CA VAL A 80 -3.99 -8.44 -9.97
C VAL A 80 -4.02 -6.91 -9.88
N ILE A 81 -2.93 -6.28 -9.41
CA ILE A 81 -2.81 -4.81 -9.34
C ILE A 81 -2.92 -4.19 -10.74
N ALA A 82 -2.15 -4.70 -11.70
CA ALA A 82 -2.14 -4.19 -13.07
C ALA A 82 -3.52 -4.32 -13.72
N MET A 83 -4.16 -5.48 -13.61
CA MET A 83 -5.49 -5.70 -14.17
C MET A 83 -6.53 -4.77 -13.54
N THR A 84 -6.52 -4.63 -12.21
CA THR A 84 -7.43 -3.73 -11.49
C THR A 84 -7.22 -2.28 -11.90
N TYR A 85 -5.97 -1.83 -12.00
CA TYR A 85 -5.63 -0.48 -12.45
C TYR A 85 -6.08 -0.22 -13.89
N PHE A 86 -5.80 -1.11 -14.83
CA PHE A 86 -6.19 -0.92 -16.23
C PHE A 86 -7.71 -0.94 -16.41
N LEU A 87 -8.42 -1.87 -15.77
CA LEU A 87 -9.88 -1.94 -15.86
C LEU A 87 -10.55 -0.70 -15.28
N THR A 88 -10.09 -0.24 -14.10
CA THR A 88 -10.61 0.99 -13.50
C THR A 88 -10.28 2.23 -14.33
N LEU A 89 -9.08 2.31 -14.90
CA LEU A 89 -8.69 3.39 -15.80
C LEU A 89 -9.56 3.42 -17.06
N LEU A 90 -9.82 2.27 -17.70
CA LEU A 90 -10.69 2.20 -18.88
C LEU A 90 -12.13 2.63 -18.55
N TYR A 91 -12.65 2.20 -17.40
CA TYR A 91 -13.96 2.63 -16.92
C TYR A 91 -14.05 4.15 -16.75
N TYR A 92 -13.06 4.75 -16.07
CA TYR A 92 -13.05 6.19 -15.83
C TYR A 92 -12.76 7.01 -17.09
N LYS A 93 -11.88 6.51 -17.97
CA LYS A 93 -11.63 7.14 -19.27
C LYS A 93 -12.91 7.19 -20.11
N LYS A 94 -13.70 6.12 -20.13
CA LYS A 94 -15.00 6.10 -20.84
C LYS A 94 -16.02 7.07 -20.23
N ARG A 95 -15.99 7.29 -18.92
CA ARG A 95 -16.98 8.09 -18.19
C ARG A 95 -16.63 9.58 -18.12
N TYR A 96 -15.34 9.92 -18.05
CA TYR A 96 -14.84 11.26 -17.75
C TYR A 96 -13.78 11.77 -18.74
N GLY A 97 -13.30 10.92 -19.65
CA GLY A 97 -12.50 11.37 -20.79
C GLY A 97 -13.45 11.89 -21.85
N GLY A 98 -13.44 13.20 -22.09
CA GLY A 98 -14.19 13.83 -23.18
C GLY A 98 -13.91 13.24 -24.55
#